data_AF-A0A9D7XMR5-F1
#
_entry.id   AF-A0A9D7XMR5-F1
#
_cell.length_a   1.000
_cell.length_b   1.000
_cell.length_c   1.000
_cell.angle_alpha   90.00
_cell.angle_beta   90.00
_cell.angle_gamma   90.00
#
_symmetry.space_group_name_H-M   'P 1'
#
loop_
_entity.id
_entity.type
_entity.pdbx_description
1 polymer ?
#
loop_
_entity_poly.entity_id
_entity_poly.type
_entity_poly.pdbx_seq_one_letter_code
_entity_poly.pdbx_strand_id
1 'polypeptide(L)'
;MMETLIRAQRELWNDTIEINFAHRKPTPGVICVAEPLVFKEQQEGLFFEPALRLNTGEAQRLMDELWDCGLRPSEGTGSAGSLRATEKHLTDMQRIAFMLLERPNVEVTGAARLYRAASGGPPGWSPERP
;
A
#
# COMPACT_ATOMS: atom_id res chain seq x y z
N MET A 1 10.29 -33.99 5.46
CA MET A 1 9.65 -33.10 4.46
C MET A 1 10.77 -32.26 3.85
N MET A 2 10.83 -32.12 2.53
CA MET A 2 11.82 -31.23 1.89
C MET A 2 11.32 -29.80 2.02
N GLU A 3 12.19 -28.88 2.44
CA GLU A 3 11.84 -27.47 2.56
C GLU A 3 12.39 -26.71 1.34
N THR A 4 11.51 -25.96 0.68
CA THR A 4 11.87 -25.10 -0.44
C THR A 4 12.32 -23.73 0.08
N LEU A 5 13.54 -23.37 -0.31
CA LEU A 5 14.17 -22.08 -0.08
C LEU A 5 14.07 -21.28 -1.37
N ILE A 6 13.50 -20.09 -1.27
CA ILE A 6 13.31 -19.17 -2.39
C ILE A 6 13.95 -17.87 -1.95
N ARG A 7 14.74 -17.25 -2.83
CA ARG A 7 15.36 -15.95 -2.57
C ARG A 7 15.31 -15.10 -3.82
N ALA A 8 14.89 -13.85 -3.69
CA ALA A 8 15.01 -12.87 -4.75
C ALA A 8 16.05 -11.80 -4.37
N GLN A 9 16.76 -11.26 -5.36
CA GLN A 9 17.64 -10.11 -5.15
C GLN A 9 17.67 -9.22 -6.38
N ARG A 10 17.80 -7.91 -6.16
CA ARG A 10 18.06 -6.96 -7.25
C ARG A 10 19.55 -6.97 -7.57
N GLU A 11 19.88 -7.16 -8.84
CA GLU A 11 21.27 -7.03 -9.30
C GLU A 11 21.69 -5.55 -9.26
N LEU A 12 22.94 -5.29 -8.88
CA LEU A 12 23.46 -3.92 -8.72
C LEU A 12 23.87 -3.27 -10.05
N TRP A 13 24.16 -4.08 -11.07
CA TRP A 13 24.78 -3.66 -12.32
C TRP A 13 23.81 -3.59 -13.50
N ASN A 14 22.56 -4.04 -13.33
CA ASN A 14 21.52 -3.97 -14.34
C ASN A 14 20.13 -3.81 -13.69
N ASP A 15 19.09 -3.67 -14.51
CA ASP A 15 17.70 -3.60 -14.03
C ASP A 15 17.02 -4.97 -14.05
N THR A 16 17.64 -5.96 -13.40
CA THR A 16 17.09 -7.31 -13.29
C THR A 16 16.93 -7.78 -11.84
N ILE A 17 16.01 -8.72 -11.65
CA ILE A 17 15.82 -9.43 -10.39
C ILE A 17 16.24 -10.87 -10.59
N GLU A 18 17.22 -11.31 -9.80
CA GLU A 18 17.65 -12.70 -9.74
C GLU A 18 16.73 -13.47 -8.79
N ILE A 19 16.36 -14.69 -9.16
CA ILE A 19 15.55 -15.58 -8.33
C ILE A 19 16.27 -16.91 -8.19
N ASN A 20 16.60 -17.26 -6.95
CA ASN A 20 17.25 -18.51 -6.57
C ASN A 20 16.25 -19.48 -5.93
N PHE A 21 16.29 -20.73 -6.36
CA PHE A 21 15.53 -21.83 -5.75
C PHE A 21 16.49 -22.90 -5.24
N ALA A 22 16.23 -23.38 -4.02
CA ALA A 22 16.94 -24.52 -3.46
C ALA A 22 16.02 -25.39 -2.60
N HIS A 23 16.29 -26.69 -2.54
CA HIS A 23 15.65 -27.61 -1.61
C HIS A 23 16.64 -28.04 -0.53
N ARG A 24 16.26 -27.87 0.73
CA ARG A 24 17.01 -28.44 1.84
C ARG A 24 16.71 -29.94 1.93
N LYS A 25 17.76 -30.77 1.84
CA LYS A 25 17.62 -32.22 2.06
C LYS A 25 17.50 -32.53 3.56
N PRO A 26 16.91 -33.69 3.91
CA PRO A 26 16.91 -34.16 5.30
C PRO A 26 18.32 -34.36 5.87
N THR A 27 19.30 -34.65 5.00
CA THR A 27 20.71 -34.74 5.38
C THR A 27 21.23 -33.36 5.79
N PRO A 28 21.75 -33.19 7.01
CA PRO A 28 22.27 -31.91 7.48
C PRO A 28 23.34 -31.35 6.55
N GLY A 29 23.25 -30.05 6.24
CA GLY A 29 24.26 -29.33 5.46
C GLY A 29 24.20 -29.54 3.95
N VAL A 30 23.26 -30.34 3.42
CA VAL A 30 23.12 -30.55 1.97
C VAL A 30 21.89 -29.84 1.44
N ILE A 31 22.10 -29.01 0.41
CA ILE A 31 21.04 -28.38 -0.37
C ILE A 31 21.15 -28.83 -1.84
N CYS A 32 20.01 -28.90 -2.52
CA CYS A 32 19.94 -28.96 -3.98
C CYS A 32 19.58 -27.58 -4.48
N VAL A 33 20.29 -27.06 -5.48
CA VAL A 33 20.03 -25.75 -6.06
C VAL A 33 19.47 -25.95 -7.48
N ALA A 34 18.53 -25.09 -7.87
CA ALA A 34 18.01 -25.09 -9.24
C ALA A 34 19.05 -24.58 -10.23
N GLU A 35 19.04 -25.13 -11.43
CA GLU A 35 19.84 -24.63 -12.56
C GLU A 35 19.15 -23.44 -13.24
N PRO A 36 19.89 -22.62 -14.00
CA PRO A 36 19.30 -21.55 -14.81
C PRO A 36 18.22 -22.05 -15.78
N LEU A 37 17.18 -21.23 -16.00
CA LEU A 37 16.09 -21.57 -16.90
C LEU A 37 16.57 -21.62 -18.36
N VAL A 38 16.23 -22.70 -19.06
CA VAL A 38 16.54 -22.87 -20.49
C VAL A 38 15.27 -22.72 -21.33
N PHE A 39 15.29 -21.75 -22.25
CA PHE A 39 14.20 -21.56 -23.22
C PHE A 39 14.42 -22.45 -24.44
N LYS A 40 13.33 -23.04 -24.95
CA LYS A 40 13.33 -23.89 -26.15
C LYS A 40 12.25 -23.43 -27.10
N GLU A 41 12.57 -23.39 -28.39
CA GLU A 41 11.58 -23.14 -29.44
C GLU A 41 10.56 -24.28 -29.48
N GLN A 42 9.28 -23.91 -29.60
CA GLN A 42 8.17 -24.86 -29.69
C GLN A 42 7.09 -24.28 -30.61
N GLN A 43 6.31 -25.18 -31.22
CA GLN A 43 5.16 -24.79 -32.03
C GLN A 43 4.01 -24.34 -31.12
N GLU A 44 3.37 -23.23 -31.51
CA GLU A 44 2.21 -22.70 -30.81
C GLU A 44 1.05 -23.71 -30.80
N GLY A 45 0.32 -23.76 -29.68
CA GLY A 45 -0.83 -24.67 -29.50
C GLY A 45 -0.49 -26.06 -28.96
N LEU A 46 0.79 -26.37 -28.72
CA LEU A 46 1.19 -27.61 -28.04
C LEU A 46 1.20 -27.43 -26.52
N PHE A 47 0.78 -28.46 -25.79
CA PHE A 47 0.88 -28.51 -24.33
C PHE A 47 2.33 -28.79 -23.90
N PHE A 48 2.77 -28.08 -22.87
CA PHE A 48 4.09 -28.27 -22.27
C PHE A 48 4.00 -28.31 -20.75
N GLU A 49 5.00 -28.95 -20.14
CA GLU A 49 5.16 -28.98 -18.70
C GLU A 49 5.51 -27.57 -18.17
N PRO A 50 4.89 -27.13 -17.06
CA PRO A 50 5.20 -25.83 -16.47
C PRO A 50 6.67 -25.81 -16.00
N ALA A 51 7.32 -24.66 -16.17
CA ALA A 51 8.71 -24.45 -15.73
C ALA A 51 8.88 -24.62 -14.21
N LEU A 52 7.82 -24.37 -13.43
CA LEU A 52 7.85 -24.45 -11.98
C LEU A 52 6.46 -24.80 -11.44
N ARG A 53 6.42 -25.60 -10.36
CA ARG A 53 5.22 -25.88 -9.57
C ARG A 53 5.50 -25.51 -8.12
N LEU A 54 4.70 -24.63 -7.55
CA LEU A 54 4.78 -24.20 -6.16
C LEU A 54 3.46 -24.50 -5.46
N ASN A 55 3.52 -24.94 -4.21
CA ASN A 55 2.35 -24.92 -3.34
C ASN A 55 2.05 -23.48 -2.88
N THR A 56 0.90 -23.26 -2.25
CA THR A 56 0.47 -21.91 -1.83
C THR A 56 1.47 -21.22 -0.88
N GLY A 57 2.07 -21.96 0.05
CA GLY A 57 3.05 -21.38 0.98
C GLY A 57 4.36 -20.99 0.31
N GLU A 58 4.82 -21.80 -0.64
CA GLU A 58 6.00 -21.51 -1.46
C GLU A 58 5.74 -20.33 -2.40
N ALA A 59 4.55 -20.26 -3.00
CA ALA A 59 4.14 -19.14 -3.83
C ALA A 59 4.07 -17.83 -3.02
N GLN A 60 3.57 -17.88 -1.77
CA GLN A 60 3.57 -16.73 -0.88
C GLN A 60 5.00 -16.28 -0.55
N ARG A 61 5.89 -17.22 -0.21
CA ARG A 61 7.31 -16.90 0.04
C ARG A 61 7.99 -16.26 -1.17
N LEU A 62 7.71 -16.74 -2.39
CA LEU A 62 8.19 -16.10 -3.61
C LEU A 62 7.69 -14.66 -3.73
N MET A 63 6.40 -14.43 -3.46
CA MET A 63 5.81 -13.08 -3.48
C MET A 63 6.46 -12.16 -2.46
N ASP A 64 6.73 -12.64 -1.25
CA ASP A 64 7.36 -11.89 -0.17
C ASP A 64 8.82 -11.50 -0.55
N GLU A 65 9.59 -12.41 -1.13
CA GLU A 65 10.95 -12.14 -1.59
C GLU A 65 10.99 -11.11 -2.74
N LEU A 66 10.08 -11.22 -3.71
CA LEU A 66 9.93 -10.22 -4.77
C LEU A 66 9.50 -8.87 -4.18
N TRP A 67 8.63 -8.90 -3.16
CA TRP A 67 8.20 -7.72 -2.45
C TRP A 67 9.38 -7.02 -1.75
N ASP A 68 10.26 -7.77 -1.11
CA ASP A 68 11.45 -7.21 -0.46
C ASP A 68 12.46 -6.62 -1.46
N CYS A 69 12.46 -7.10 -2.71
CA CYS A 69 13.20 -6.50 -3.82
C CYS A 69 12.58 -5.20 -4.36
N GLY A 70 11.43 -4.78 -3.82
CA GLY A 70 10.70 -3.60 -4.26
C GLY A 70 9.75 -3.86 -5.44
N LEU A 71 9.53 -5.11 -5.85
CA LEU A 71 8.53 -5.44 -6.85
C LEU A 71 7.13 -5.43 -6.22
N ARG A 72 6.19 -4.83 -6.93
CA ARG A 72 4.78 -4.80 -6.56
C ARG A 72 3.97 -5.16 -7.80
N PRO A 73 2.81 -5.82 -7.67
CA PRO A 73 1.93 -5.97 -8.82
C PRO A 73 1.59 -4.58 -9.36
N SER A 74 1.78 -4.35 -10.67
CA SER A 74 1.49 -3.05 -11.31
C SER A 74 0.01 -2.70 -11.18
N GLU A 75 -0.85 -3.71 -11.34
CA GLU A 75 -2.30 -3.66 -11.12
C GLU A 75 -2.70 -3.82 -9.63
N GLY A 76 -1.72 -4.08 -8.75
CA GLY A 76 -1.84 -4.02 -7.30
C GLY A 76 -1.91 -2.59 -6.76
N THR A 77 -1.83 -1.60 -7.65
CA THR A 77 -2.48 -0.30 -7.49
C THR A 77 -4.01 -0.47 -7.50
N GLY A 78 -4.51 -1.28 -6.57
CA GLY A 78 -5.92 -1.48 -6.24
C GLY A 78 -6.59 -0.23 -5.67
N SER A 79 -6.26 0.94 -6.22
CA SER A 79 -6.88 2.21 -5.91
C SER A 79 -7.28 2.98 -7.14
N ALA A 80 -7.20 2.49 -8.38
CA ALA A 80 -7.89 3.21 -9.47
C ALA A 80 -9.39 3.43 -9.13
N GLY A 81 -10.02 2.48 -8.42
CA GLY A 81 -11.34 2.65 -7.79
C GLY A 81 -11.33 3.35 -6.43
N SER A 82 -10.40 3.00 -5.52
CA SER A 82 -10.34 3.56 -4.16
C SER A 82 -9.87 5.03 -4.11
N LEU A 83 -8.89 5.43 -4.95
CA LEU A 83 -8.52 6.82 -5.23
C LEU A 83 -9.72 7.57 -5.79
N ARG A 84 -10.39 7.07 -6.83
CA ARG A 84 -11.58 7.75 -7.37
C ARG A 84 -12.69 7.92 -6.32
N ALA A 85 -12.90 6.93 -5.46
CA ALA A 85 -13.84 7.03 -4.34
C ALA A 85 -13.39 8.07 -3.30
N THR A 86 -12.09 8.12 -2.99
CA THR A 86 -11.49 9.08 -2.06
C THR A 86 -11.52 10.51 -2.63
N GLU A 87 -11.17 10.70 -3.90
CA GLU A 87 -11.22 11.97 -4.63
C GLU A 87 -12.65 12.52 -4.68
N LYS A 88 -13.63 11.67 -4.99
CA LYS A 88 -15.05 12.05 -4.95
C LYS A 88 -15.48 12.46 -3.55
N HIS A 89 -15.07 11.70 -2.53
CA HIS A 89 -15.38 12.02 -1.14
C HIS A 89 -14.77 13.37 -0.70
N LEU A 90 -13.51 13.64 -1.06
CA LEU A 90 -12.84 14.91 -0.76
C LEU A 90 -13.54 16.09 -1.46
N THR A 91 -13.98 15.90 -2.70
CA THR A 91 -14.73 16.91 -3.45
C THR A 91 -16.05 17.25 -2.75
N ASP A 92 -16.77 16.25 -2.25
CA ASP A 92 -18.01 16.47 -1.50
C ASP A 92 -17.77 17.20 -0.17
N MET A 93 -16.70 16.87 0.55
CA MET A 93 -16.33 17.58 1.79
C MET A 93 -15.98 19.05 1.53
N GLN A 94 -15.21 19.33 0.48
CA GLN A 94 -14.89 20.71 0.08
C GLN A 94 -16.16 21.49 -0.25
N ARG A 95 -17.08 20.88 -1.02
CA ARG A 95 -18.36 21.51 -1.36
C ARG A 95 -19.17 21.87 -0.13
N ILE A 96 -19.26 20.97 0.86
CA ILE A 96 -19.96 21.26 2.12
C ILE A 96 -19.30 22.41 2.88
N ALA A 97 -17.96 22.40 2.99
CA ALA A 97 -17.22 23.45 3.68
C ALA A 97 -17.46 24.84 3.06
N PHE A 98 -17.39 24.95 1.74
CA PHE A 98 -17.65 26.22 1.05
C PHE A 98 -19.12 26.64 1.11
N MET A 99 -20.07 25.70 1.01
CA MET A 99 -21.50 26.00 1.19
C MET A 99 -21.81 26.53 2.60
N LEU A 100 -21.07 26.11 3.63
CA LEU A 100 -21.22 26.64 4.98
C LEU A 100 -20.65 28.05 5.15
N LEU A 101 -19.58 28.37 4.41
CA LEU A 101 -18.96 29.70 4.42
C LEU A 101 -19.75 30.76 3.64
N GLU A 102 -20.41 30.36 2.55
CA GLU A 102 -21.16 31.26 1.68
C GLU A 102 -22.58 31.57 2.18
N ARG A 103 -23.07 30.87 3.20
CA ARG A 103 -24.39 31.13 3.77
C ARG A 103 -24.32 32.30 4.77
N PRO A 104 -25.03 33.43 4.53
CA PRO A 104 -24.92 34.64 5.35
C PRO A 104 -25.40 34.47 6.82
N ASN A 105 -26.12 33.39 7.14
CA ASN A 105 -26.75 33.19 8.46
C ASN A 105 -26.43 31.83 9.12
N VAL A 106 -25.29 31.20 8.80
CA VAL A 106 -24.85 30.02 9.56
C VAL A 106 -24.09 30.50 10.80
N GLU A 107 -24.79 30.57 11.94
CA GLU A 107 -24.11 30.70 13.23
C GLU A 107 -23.33 29.41 13.49
N VAL A 108 -22.00 29.46 13.35
CA VAL A 108 -21.11 28.39 13.82
C VAL A 108 -21.21 28.35 15.33
N THR A 109 -22.14 27.52 15.82
CA THR A 109 -22.67 27.59 17.18
C THR A 109 -21.66 27.13 18.25
N GLY A 110 -20.47 26.70 17.85
CA GLY A 110 -19.38 26.26 18.74
C GLY A 110 -18.36 27.33 19.11
N ALA A 111 -17.97 28.22 18.18
CA ALA A 111 -16.84 29.14 18.41
C ALA A 111 -17.28 30.51 18.94
N ALA A 112 -18.42 31.04 18.46
CA ALA A 112 -18.88 32.38 18.84
C ALA A 112 -19.47 32.45 20.26
N ARG A 113 -20.00 31.34 20.80
CA ARG A 113 -20.51 31.29 22.18
C ARG A 113 -19.40 31.39 23.23
N LEU A 114 -18.21 30.85 22.94
CA LEU A 114 -17.09 30.91 23.87
C LEU A 114 -16.48 32.32 23.94
N TYR A 115 -16.41 33.03 22.82
CA TYR A 115 -15.87 34.39 22.82
C TYR A 115 -16.80 35.41 23.49
N ARG A 116 -18.12 35.29 23.30
CA ARG A 116 -19.11 36.18 23.95
C ARG A 116 -19.25 35.92 25.46
N ALA A 117 -18.99 34.69 25.91
CA ALA A 117 -18.92 34.35 27.34
C ALA A 117 -17.63 34.86 28.01
N ALA A 118 -16.52 34.98 27.25
CA ALA A 118 -15.25 35.48 27.75
C ALA A 118 -15.13 37.02 27.76
N SER A 119 -15.99 37.74 27.03
CA SER A 119 -15.99 39.20 26.98
C SER A 119 -16.83 39.90 28.06
N GLY A 120 -17.46 39.14 28.96
CA GLY A 120 -18.08 39.69 30.16
C GLY A 120 -17.01 39.86 31.24
N GLY A 121 -16.50 41.08 31.41
CA GLY A 121 -15.57 41.41 32.49
C GLY A 121 -16.09 40.97 33.87
N PRO A 122 -15.20 40.70 34.83
CA PRO A 122 -15.58 40.15 36.13
C PRO A 122 -16.53 41.07 36.92
N PRO A 123 -17.32 40.52 37.85
CA PRO A 123 -18.32 41.28 38.61
C PRO A 123 -17.65 42.41 39.42
N GLY A 124 -18.08 43.65 39.17
CA GLY A 124 -17.58 44.85 39.86
C GLY A 124 -16.87 45.88 38.97
N TRP A 125 -16.71 45.61 37.68
CA TRP A 125 -16.15 46.59 36.74
C TRP A 125 -17.22 47.56 36.23
N SER A 126 -17.07 48.87 36.50
CA SER A 126 -17.86 49.94 35.90
C SER A 126 -16.94 50.90 35.13
N PRO A 127 -17.25 51.26 33.87
CA PRO A 127 -16.50 52.25 33.12
C PRO A 127 -17.08 53.63 33.40
N GLU A 128 -16.78 54.22 34.56
CA GLU A 128 -17.04 55.64 34.74
C GLU A 128 -15.95 56.48 34.08
N ARG A 129 -16.39 57.24 33.07
CA ARG A 129 -15.71 58.37 32.39
C ARG A 129 -15.47 59.51 33.39
N PRO A 130 -14.49 60.43 33.17
CA PRO A 130 -13.97 60.93 31.90
C PRO A 130 -12.56 60.49 31.54
#